data_AF-A0AAD9P763-F1
#
_entry.id   AF-A0AAD9P763-F1
#
_cell.length_a   1.000
_cell.length_b   1.000
_cell.length_c   1.000
_cell.angle_alpha   90.00
_cell.angle_beta   90.00
_cell.angle_gamma   90.00
#
_symmetry.space_group_name_H-M   'P 1'
#
loop_
_entity.id
_entity.type
_entity.pdbx_description
1 polymer ?
#
loop_
_entity_poly.entity_id
_entity_poly.type
_entity_poly.pdbx_seq_one_letter_code
_entity_poly.pdbx_strand_id
1 'polypeptide(L)'
;MKKYGVATTMRPHTTLRCLLVHPKDKVELAAGELVYVIPGKNCGVKYIGETGRLLKRQLDEQRKDIDNTNNEKYTRRRKKLNV
;
A
#
# COMPACT_ATOMS: atom_id res chain seq x y z
N MET A 1 38.60 26.21 -13.50
CA MET A 1 39.59 25.14 -13.27
C MET A 1 40.01 24.39 -14.55
N LYS A 2 39.10 24.08 -15.50
CA LYS A 2 39.48 23.50 -16.82
C LYS A 2 40.40 24.39 -17.68
N LYS A 3 40.30 25.73 -17.57
CA LYS A 3 41.19 26.69 -18.24
C LYS A 3 42.68 26.52 -17.87
N TYR A 4 42.96 25.89 -16.73
CA TYR A 4 44.31 25.67 -16.22
C TYR A 4 44.78 24.20 -16.32
N GLY A 5 44.08 23.35 -17.10
CA GLY A 5 44.48 21.96 -17.33
C GLY A 5 44.34 21.02 -16.12
N VAL A 6 43.72 21.47 -15.03
CA VAL A 6 43.55 20.65 -13.82
C VAL A 6 42.36 19.70 -13.99
N ALA A 7 42.63 18.40 -14.09
CA ALA A 7 41.61 17.36 -14.07
C ALA A 7 41.07 17.21 -12.64
N THR A 8 39.92 17.84 -12.38
CA THR A 8 39.26 17.73 -11.07
C THR A 8 38.14 16.70 -11.17
N THR A 9 38.32 15.55 -10.52
CA THR A 9 37.25 14.56 -10.33
C THR A 9 36.30 15.10 -9.26
N MET A 10 35.21 15.74 -9.68
CA MET A 10 34.25 16.29 -8.72
C MET A 10 33.43 15.15 -8.12
N ARG A 11 33.54 14.94 -6.81
CA ARG A 11 32.58 14.14 -6.05
C ARG A 11 31.23 14.89 -6.08
N PRO A 12 30.13 14.26 -6.50
CA PRO A 12 28.85 14.96 -6.62
C PRO A 12 28.42 15.56 -5.27
N HIS A 13 27.95 16.81 -5.30
CA HIS A 13 27.63 17.66 -4.15
C HIS A 13 26.52 17.14 -3.21
N THR A 14 25.90 16.01 -3.52
CA THR A 14 24.62 15.60 -2.93
C THR A 14 24.67 14.31 -2.12
N THR A 15 25.81 13.65 -1.95
CA THR A 15 25.82 12.30 -1.35
C THR A 15 25.64 12.32 0.17
N LEU A 16 26.39 13.14 0.91
CA LEU A 16 26.30 13.18 2.37
C LEU A 16 25.05 13.89 2.89
N ARG A 17 24.67 15.03 2.30
CA ARG A 17 23.47 15.77 2.73
C ARG A 17 22.20 14.94 2.50
N CYS A 18 22.05 14.28 1.34
CA CYS A 18 20.86 13.46 1.08
C CYS A 18 20.78 12.23 1.99
N LEU A 19 21.93 11.64 2.37
CA LEU A 19 22.00 10.55 3.35
C LEU A 19 21.64 11.02 4.77
N LEU A 20 22.10 12.20 5.18
CA LEU A 20 21.94 12.68 6.57
C LEU A 20 20.62 13.44 6.84
N VAL A 21 19.93 13.93 5.80
CA VAL A 21 18.68 14.71 5.94
C VAL A 21 17.46 13.84 6.25
N HIS A 22 17.58 12.51 6.10
CA HIS A 22 16.56 11.56 6.53
C HIS A 22 17.04 10.85 7.81
N PRO A 23 16.94 11.48 9.00
CA PRO A 23 17.39 10.88 10.26
C PRO A 23 16.60 9.63 10.66
N LYS A 24 15.54 9.28 9.93
CA LYS A 24 14.78 8.04 10.06
C LYS A 24 14.66 7.37 8.70
N ASP A 25 14.91 6.07 8.68
CA ASP A 25 14.66 5.23 7.52
C ASP A 25 13.16 5.21 7.19
N LYS A 26 12.83 5.07 5.90
CA LYS A 26 11.44 4.84 5.49
C LYS A 26 11.01 3.50 6.04
N VAL A 27 10.01 3.51 6.92
CA VAL A 27 9.39 2.28 7.40
C VAL A 27 8.58 1.70 6.25
N GLU A 28 8.96 0.52 5.79
CA GLU A 28 8.17 -0.24 4.83
C GLU A 28 6.88 -0.69 5.54
N LEU A 29 5.72 -0.24 5.04
CA LEU A 29 4.39 -0.67 5.50
C LEU A 29 4.09 -2.16 5.23
N ALA A 30 5.11 -2.92 4.83
CA ALA A 30 5.00 -4.25 4.27
C ALA A 30 5.05 -5.36 5.33
N ALA A 31 5.61 -5.14 6.51
CA ALA A 31 5.75 -6.20 7.51
C ALA A 31 5.62 -5.66 8.94
N GLY A 32 4.57 -6.10 9.66
CA GLY A 32 4.38 -5.80 11.08
C GLY A 32 2.92 -5.93 11.54
N GLU A 33 2.71 -5.88 12.86
CA GLU A 33 1.40 -5.60 13.47
C GLU A 33 0.99 -4.16 13.14
N LEU A 34 -0.04 -4.02 12.31
CA LEU A 34 -0.56 -2.73 11.87
C LEU A 34 -2.06 -2.66 12.14
N VAL A 35 -2.49 -1.53 12.69
CA VAL A 35 -3.91 -1.18 12.81
C VAL A 35 -4.31 -0.36 11.58
N TYR A 36 -5.37 -0.79 10.89
CA TYR A 36 -5.88 -0.13 9.69
C TYR A 36 -7.36 0.25 9.85
N VAL A 37 -7.78 1.27 9.10
CA VAL A 37 -9.16 1.79 9.12
C VAL A 37 -9.74 1.76 7.71
N ILE A 38 -10.93 1.17 7.57
CA ILE A 38 -11.71 1.18 6.33
C ILE A 38 -12.97 2.01 6.54
N PRO A 39 -13.19 3.07 5.74
CA PRO A 39 -14.43 3.82 5.80
C PRO A 39 -15.59 2.98 5.24
N GLY A 40 -16.71 2.96 5.97
CA GLY A 40 -17.97 2.42 5.45
C GLY A 40 -18.45 3.21 4.23
N LYS A 41 -19.02 2.51 3.24
CA LYS A 41 -19.48 3.15 1.99
C LYS A 41 -20.65 4.13 2.23
N ASN A 42 -21.62 3.76 3.07
CA ASN A 42 -22.89 4.47 3.20
C ASN A 42 -23.30 4.80 4.65
N CYS A 43 -22.56 4.32 5.64
CA CYS A 43 -22.72 4.71 7.03
C CYS A 43 -21.38 5.28 7.49
N GLY A 44 -21.38 6.40 8.20
CA GLY A 44 -20.15 7.04 8.72
C GLY A 44 -19.36 6.18 9.72
N VAL A 45 -19.76 4.92 9.90
CA VAL A 45 -19.10 3.91 10.72
C VAL A 45 -17.84 3.44 10.00
N LYS A 46 -16.72 3.50 10.72
CA LYS A 46 -15.42 3.05 10.22
C LYS A 46 -15.11 1.69 10.83
N TYR A 47 -14.68 0.75 10.00
CA TYR A 47 -14.15 -0.52 10.47
C TYR A 47 -12.68 -0.33 10.86
N ILE A 48 -12.30 -0.80 12.05
CA ILE A 48 -10.93 -0.79 12.54
C ILE A 48 -10.49 -2.25 12.69
N GLY A 49 -9.39 -2.62 12.06
CA GLY A 49 -8.84 -3.97 12.12
C GLY A 49 -7.36 -3.95 12.44
N GLU A 50 -6.88 -4.99 13.09
CA GLU A 50 -5.45 -5.25 13.32
C GLU A 50 -5.00 -6.39 12.40
N THR A 51 -3.79 -6.30 11.86
CA THR A 51 -3.19 -7.41 11.09
C THR A 51 -1.69 -7.49 11.33
N GLY A 52 -1.19 -8.69 11.60
CA GLY A 52 0.25 -9.01 11.60
C GLY A 52 0.79 -9.42 10.23
N ARG A 53 -0.05 -9.38 9.19
CA ARG A 53 0.28 -9.74 7.81
C ARG A 53 0.30 -8.49 6.94
N LEU A 54 0.83 -8.61 5.71
CA LEU A 54 0.76 -7.57 4.69
C LEU A 54 -0.67 -7.00 4.57
N LEU A 55 -0.85 -5.71 4.84
CA LEU A 55 -2.13 -5.00 4.76
C LEU A 55 -2.84 -5.23 3.41
N LYS A 56 -2.06 -5.26 2.33
CA LYS A 56 -2.56 -5.51 0.97
C LYS A 56 -3.35 -6.82 0.89
N ARG A 57 -2.85 -7.90 1.48
CA ARG A 57 -3.51 -9.21 1.46
C ARG A 57 -4.83 -9.19 2.22
N GLN A 58 -4.84 -8.55 3.39
CA GLN A 58 -6.05 -8.39 4.21
C GLN A 58 -7.14 -7.61 3.46
N LEU A 59 -6.77 -6.53 2.77
CA LEU A 59 -7.70 -5.74 1.96
C LEU A 59 -8.26 -6.53 0.77
N ASP A 60 -7.43 -7.34 0.12
CA ASP A 60 -7.86 -8.17 -1.00
C ASP A 60 -8.83 -9.28 -0.57
N GLU A 61 -8.58 -9.91 0.58
CA GLU A 61 -9.47 -10.91 1.18
C GLU A 61 -10.82 -10.28 1.55
N GLN A 62 -10.81 -9.12 2.23
CA GLN A 62 -12.04 -8.43 2.61
C GLN A 62 -12.86 -7.97 1.40
N ARG A 63 -12.21 -7.52 0.32
CA ARG A 63 -12.90 -7.19 -0.94
C ARG A 63 -13.61 -8.41 -1.51
N LYS A 64 -12.94 -9.56 -1.56
CA LYS A 64 -13.55 -10.82 -2.03
C LYS A 64 -14.73 -11.23 -1.16
N ASP A 65 -14.64 -11.09 0.16
CA ASP A 65 -15.74 -11.42 1.05
C ASP A 65 -16.94 -10.50 0.82
N ILE A 66 -16.70 -9.20 0.69
CA ILE A 66 -17.75 -8.23 0.36
C ILE A 66 -18.40 -8.59 -0.99
N ASP A 67 -17.61 -8.87 -2.02
CA ASP A 67 -18.13 -9.24 -3.34
C ASP A 67 -18.91 -10.56 -3.29
N ASN A 68 -18.44 -11.55 -2.52
CA ASN A 68 -19.15 -12.81 -2.30
C ASN A 68 -20.46 -12.63 -1.54
N THR A 69 -20.54 -11.69 -0.61
CA THR A 69 -21.80 -11.36 0.09
C THR A 69 -22.79 -10.62 -0.80
N ASN A 70 -22.31 -9.72 -1.65
CA ASN A 70 -23.16 -8.95 -2.57
C ASN A 70 -23.65 -9.79 -3.75
N ASN A 71 -22.86 -10.77 -4.19
CA ASN A 71 -23.24 -11.63 -5.31
C ASN A 71 -24.29 -12.67 -4.87
N GLU A 72 -25.41 -12.72 -5.60
CA GLU A 72 -26.40 -13.77 -5.43
C GLU A 72 -25.79 -15.15 -5.71
N LYS A 73 -25.99 -16.08 -4.79
CA LYS A 73 -25.56 -17.47 -4.98
C LYS A 73 -26.51 -18.16 -5.96
N TYR A 74 -26.01 -18.44 -7.17
CA TYR A 74 -26.74 -19.23 -8.15
C TYR A 74 -26.43 -20.72 -7.94
N THR A 75 -27.47 -21.52 -7.70
CA THR A 75 -27.37 -22.98 -7.77
C THR A 75 -27.67 -23.43 -9.20
N ARG A 76 -27.22 -24.62 -9.61
CA ARG A 76 -27.48 -25.17 -10.96
C ARG A 76 -28.96 -25.15 -11.37
N ARG A 77 -29.88 -25.14 -10.41
CA ARG A 77 -31.34 -25.05 -10.62
C ARG A 77 -31.85 -23.63 -10.90
N ARG A 78 -31.12 -22.60 -10.44
CA ARG A 78 -31.50 -21.18 -10.54
C ARG A 78 -30.64 -20.53 -11.61
N LYS A 79 -31.00 -20.73 -12.88
CA LYS A 79 -30.29 -20.14 -14.04
C LYS A 79 -30.47 -18.61 -14.01
N LYS A 80 -29.38 -17.86 -14.13
CA LYS A 80 -29.40 -16.40 -14.28
C LYS A 80 -30.12 -16.09 -15.60
N LEU A 81 -31.27 -15.39 -15.56
CA LEU A 81 -31.90 -14.88 -16.78
C LEU A 81 -30.98 -13.80 -17.34
N ASN A 82 -30.52 -13.99 -18.58
CA ASN A 82 -29.87 -12.92 -19.33
C ASN A 82 -30.98 -11.99 -19.83
N VAL A 83 -31.04 -10.78 -19.29
CA VAL A 83 -31.78 -9.64 -19.87
C VAL A 83 -30.81 -8.86 -20.74
#